data_AF-A0A9E3DQQ7-F1
#
_entry.id   AF-A0A9E3DQQ7-F1
#
_cell.length_a   1.000
_cell.length_b   1.000
_cell.length_c   1.000
_cell.angle_alpha   90.00
_cell.angle_beta   90.00
_cell.angle_gamma   90.00
#
_symmetry.space_group_name_H-M   'P 1'
#
loop_
_entity.id
_entity.type
_entity.pdbx_description
1 polymer ?
#
loop_
_entity_poly.entity_id
_entity_poly.type
_entity_poly.pdbx_seq_one_letter_code
_entity_poly.pdbx_strand_id
1 'polypeptide(L)'
;MHQHGPHGVRRRRAGAVHVRGTGGEPAAGVVRRDWTETVNDIVGGYTRDRGVRVERLTRQDRLALLARLGKAGVFSQRHSVPTVARAMRVGRSTIYQLLTEVRKEPASHADAS
;
A
#
# COMPACT_ATOMS: atom_id res chain seq x y z
N MET A 1 -26.50 -59.47 29.27
CA MET A 1 -25.24 -59.15 28.56
C MET A 1 -25.33 -57.68 28.16
N HIS A 2 -24.97 -56.70 29.00
CA HIS A 2 -23.62 -56.38 29.54
C HIS A 2 -22.59 -56.25 28.40
N GLN A 3 -21.81 -55.18 28.18
CA GLN A 3 -21.39 -54.02 29.02
C GLN A 3 -21.53 -52.69 28.22
N HIS A 4 -21.61 -51.45 28.73
CA HIS A 4 -21.42 -50.82 30.05
C HIS A 4 -20.07 -50.09 30.36
N GLY A 5 -19.71 -49.09 29.54
CA GLY A 5 -18.75 -48.00 29.88
C GLY A 5 -17.26 -48.26 29.62
N PRO A 6 -16.33 -47.32 29.97
CA PRO A 6 -16.57 -46.04 30.64
C PRO A 6 -15.72 -44.81 30.16
N HIS A 7 -15.94 -43.65 30.79
CA HIS A 7 -15.13 -42.40 30.83
C HIS A 7 -14.78 -41.67 29.49
N GLY A 8 -14.88 -40.35 29.37
CA GLY A 8 -15.07 -39.32 30.39
C GLY A 8 -13.84 -38.43 30.57
N VAL A 9 -13.47 -37.64 29.55
CA VAL A 9 -12.45 -36.58 29.68
C VAL A 9 -12.95 -35.24 29.12
N ARG A 10 -13.08 -34.26 30.01
CA ARG A 10 -13.35 -32.86 29.65
C ARG A 10 -12.14 -32.28 28.91
N ARG A 11 -12.34 -31.60 27.78
CA ARG A 11 -11.41 -30.55 27.32
C ARG A 11 -12.15 -29.27 26.92
N ARG A 12 -11.49 -28.15 27.17
CA ARG A 12 -12.07 -26.80 27.19
C ARG A 12 -12.44 -26.33 25.79
N ARG A 13 -13.47 -25.50 25.68
CA ARG A 13 -13.53 -24.50 24.59
C ARG A 13 -12.40 -23.50 24.82
N ALA A 14 -11.41 -23.50 23.93
CA ALA A 14 -10.45 -22.41 23.79
C ALA A 14 -10.65 -21.83 22.40
N GLY A 15 -10.85 -20.51 22.31
CA GLY A 15 -10.96 -19.83 21.02
C GLY A 15 -9.61 -19.82 20.33
N ALA A 16 -9.49 -20.59 19.24
CA ALA A 16 -8.31 -20.54 18.38
C ALA A 16 -8.41 -19.34 17.44
N VAL A 17 -7.51 -18.37 17.64
CA VAL A 17 -7.23 -17.27 16.71
C VAL A 17 -7.02 -17.85 15.30
N HIS A 18 -7.76 -17.34 14.32
CA HIS A 18 -7.59 -17.76 12.92
C HIS A 18 -6.36 -17.06 12.34
N VAL A 19 -5.20 -17.75 12.34
CA VAL A 19 -3.99 -17.28 11.66
C VAL A 19 -3.50 -18.30 10.62
N ARG A 20 -3.56 -17.85 9.36
CA ARG A 20 -2.92 -18.37 8.13
C ARG A 20 -2.90 -19.89 7.87
N GLY A 21 -3.59 -20.27 6.80
CA GLY A 21 -3.27 -21.43 5.96
C GLY A 21 -3.25 -21.05 4.48
N THR A 22 -2.20 -20.37 4.01
CA THR A 22 -1.95 -20.22 2.56
C THR A 22 -1.27 -21.48 2.05
N GLY A 23 -2.06 -22.50 1.70
CA GLY A 23 -1.62 -23.61 0.86
C GLY A 23 -1.98 -23.36 -0.60
N GLY A 24 -1.12 -23.78 -1.52
CA GLY A 24 -1.42 -23.75 -2.96
C GLY A 24 -0.35 -23.08 -3.83
N GLU A 25 0.66 -23.87 -4.22
CA GLU A 25 1.33 -23.87 -5.53
C GLU A 25 2.08 -22.61 -6.05
N PRO A 26 3.37 -22.74 -6.45
CA PRO A 26 4.09 -21.71 -7.20
C PRO A 26 3.68 -21.75 -8.68
N ALA A 27 2.45 -21.34 -8.98
CA ALA A 27 2.10 -20.98 -10.35
C ALA A 27 2.97 -19.79 -10.77
N ALA A 28 3.82 -19.98 -11.79
CA ALA A 28 4.55 -18.91 -12.46
C ALA A 28 3.59 -18.05 -13.33
N GLY A 29 2.50 -17.58 -12.72
CA GLY A 29 1.59 -16.61 -13.28
C GLY A 29 2.23 -15.23 -13.21
N VAL A 30 2.18 -14.50 -14.33
CA VAL A 30 2.67 -13.12 -14.42
C VAL A 30 2.20 -12.31 -13.21
N VAL A 31 3.14 -11.85 -12.38
CA VAL A 31 2.82 -10.91 -11.29
C VAL A 31 2.53 -9.56 -11.93
N ARG A 32 1.28 -9.41 -12.38
CA ARG A 32 0.71 -8.15 -12.84
C ARG A 32 0.58 -7.28 -11.61
N ARG A 33 1.70 -6.71 -11.15
CA ARG A 33 1.77 -5.93 -9.92
C ARG A 33 0.66 -4.91 -9.94
N ASP A 34 -0.33 -5.10 -9.06
CA ASP A 34 -1.47 -4.22 -9.04
C ASP A 34 -0.97 -2.80 -8.81
N TRP A 35 -1.34 -1.88 -9.70
CA TRP A 35 -0.85 -0.52 -9.61
C TRP A 35 -1.33 0.15 -8.30
N THR A 36 -2.44 -0.35 -7.72
CA THR A 36 -2.90 -0.01 -6.37
C THR A 36 -1.93 -0.50 -5.29
N GLU A 37 -1.37 -1.71 -5.42
CA GLU A 37 -0.31 -2.20 -4.53
C GLU A 37 0.95 -1.35 -4.69
N THR A 38 1.34 -1.02 -5.92
CA THR A 38 2.44 -0.09 -6.22
C THR A 38 2.27 1.26 -5.53
N VAL A 39 1.05 1.82 -5.49
CA VAL A 39 0.75 3.05 -4.73
C VAL A 39 0.97 2.84 -3.24
N ASN A 40 0.42 1.77 -2.65
CA ASN A 40 0.52 1.53 -1.20
C ASN A 40 1.96 1.26 -0.76
N ASP A 41 2.73 0.50 -1.55
CA ASP A 41 4.15 0.24 -1.33
C ASP A 41 4.99 1.53 -1.38
N ILE A 42 4.85 2.34 -2.42
CA ILE A 42 5.64 3.58 -2.56
C ILE A 42 5.26 4.60 -1.47
N VAL A 43 3.98 4.73 -1.12
CA VAL A 43 3.50 5.63 -0.04
C VAL A 43 3.93 5.12 1.33
N GLY A 44 3.81 3.81 1.58
CA GLY A 44 4.20 3.16 2.83
C GLY A 44 5.71 3.20 3.06
N GLY A 45 6.49 2.92 2.01
CA GLY A 45 7.95 3.03 2.02
C GLY A 45 8.41 4.47 2.30
N TYR A 46 7.85 5.47 1.61
CA TYR A 46 8.18 6.88 1.83
C TYR A 46 7.87 7.35 3.25
N THR A 47 6.69 6.99 3.78
CA THR A 47 6.27 7.38 5.14
C THR A 47 7.08 6.68 6.23
N ARG A 48 7.46 5.41 6.01
CA ARG A 48 8.35 4.64 6.89
C ARG A 48 9.78 5.19 6.91
N ASP A 49 10.35 5.47 5.74
CA ASP A 49 11.67 6.10 5.55
C ASP A 49 11.79 7.42 6.32
N ARG A 50 10.79 8.30 6.18
CA ARG A 50 10.77 9.60 6.86
C ARG A 50 10.27 9.56 8.31
N GLY A 51 9.81 8.41 8.81
CA GLY A 51 9.24 8.29 10.16
C GLY A 51 7.96 9.12 10.42
N VAL A 52 7.28 9.59 9.36
CA VAL A 52 6.10 10.47 9.47
C VAL A 52 4.84 9.85 8.88
N ARG A 53 3.68 10.15 9.46
CA ARG A 53 2.39 9.77 8.88
C ARG A 53 2.12 10.56 7.60
N VAL A 54 1.35 9.95 6.69
CA VAL A 54 0.98 10.53 5.39
C VAL A 54 0.37 11.94 5.50
N GLU A 55 -0.35 12.21 6.60
CA GLU A 55 -1.00 13.49 6.89
C GLU A 55 0.01 14.60 7.21
N ARG A 56 1.18 14.25 7.77
CA ARG A 56 2.25 15.20 8.10
C ARG A 56 3.27 15.40 6.97
N LEU A 57 3.10 14.72 5.82
CA LEU A 57 3.92 14.95 4.64
C LEU A 57 3.78 16.41 4.19
N THR A 58 4.91 17.11 4.05
CA THR A 58 4.96 18.49 3.59
C THR A 58 4.57 18.61 2.11
N ARG A 59 4.45 19.84 1.58
CA ARG A 59 4.24 20.06 0.14
C ARG A 59 5.36 19.40 -0.69
N GLN A 60 6.62 19.59 -0.30
CA GLN A 60 7.77 19.00 -1.00
C GLN A 60 7.78 17.48 -0.92
N ASP A 61 7.41 16.88 0.22
CA ASP A 61 7.28 15.43 0.32
C ASP A 61 6.22 14.87 -0.63
N ARG A 62 5.07 15.56 -0.72
CA ARG A 62 3.99 15.15 -1.65
C ARG A 62 4.43 15.28 -3.11
N LEU A 63 5.18 16.32 -3.47
CA LEU A 63 5.76 16.47 -4.81
C LEU A 63 6.76 15.35 -5.12
N ALA A 64 7.70 15.06 -4.21
CA ALA A 64 8.67 13.97 -4.35
C ALA A 64 7.99 12.59 -4.46
N LEU A 65 6.95 12.35 -3.65
CA LEU A 65 6.16 11.12 -3.67
C LEU A 65 5.37 10.97 -4.97
N LEU A 66 4.74 12.04 -5.47
CA LEU A 66 4.09 12.06 -6.79
C LEU A 66 5.10 11.83 -7.93
N ALA A 67 6.30 12.40 -7.86
CA ALA A 67 7.34 12.15 -8.86
C ALA A 67 7.77 10.66 -8.88
N ARG A 68 7.91 10.01 -7.71
CA ARG A 68 8.18 8.57 -7.59
C ARG A 68 7.05 7.73 -8.20
N LEU A 69 5.79 8.04 -7.87
CA LEU A 69 4.61 7.38 -8.44
C LEU A 69 4.52 7.55 -9.98
N GLY A 70 4.90 8.72 -10.50
CA GLY A 70 4.98 8.99 -11.93
C GLY A 70 6.04 8.14 -12.64
N LYS A 71 7.25 8.06 -12.07
CA LYS A 71 8.33 7.18 -12.57
C LYS A 71 7.94 5.70 -12.56
N ALA A 72 7.11 5.28 -11.60
CA ALA A 72 6.54 3.93 -11.52
C ALA A 72 5.36 3.68 -12.49
N GLY A 73 5.02 4.62 -13.38
CA GLY A 73 3.95 4.47 -14.37
C GLY A 73 2.53 4.50 -13.80
N VAL A 74 2.35 4.84 -12.52
CA VAL A 74 1.05 4.80 -11.84
C VAL A 74 0.03 5.70 -12.52
N PHE A 75 0.40 6.92 -12.92
CA PHE A 75 -0.54 7.87 -13.54
C PHE A 75 -0.98 7.52 -14.95
N SER A 76 -0.34 6.55 -15.61
CA SER A 76 -0.81 5.98 -16.88
C SER A 76 -1.98 5.02 -16.69
N GLN A 77 -2.28 4.60 -15.46
CA GLN A 77 -3.35 3.65 -15.14
C GLN A 77 -4.69 4.34 -14.93
N ARG A 78 -5.78 3.69 -15.37
CA ARG A 78 -7.15 4.17 -15.17
C ARG A 78 -7.47 4.25 -13.67
N HIS A 79 -8.09 5.36 -13.25
CA HIS A 79 -8.43 5.65 -11.84
C HIS A 79 -7.23 5.79 -10.87
N SER A 80 -6.02 5.95 -11.41
CA SER A 80 -4.81 6.22 -10.61
C SER A 80 -4.94 7.43 -9.68
N VAL A 81 -5.36 8.58 -10.21
CA VAL A 81 -5.50 9.84 -9.48
C VAL A 81 -6.41 9.73 -8.24
N PRO A 82 -7.68 9.24 -8.31
CA PRO A 82 -8.51 9.11 -7.11
C PRO A 82 -7.96 8.10 -6.09
N THR A 83 -7.28 7.04 -6.51
CA THR A 83 -6.63 6.10 -5.58
C THR A 83 -5.42 6.74 -4.88
N VAL A 84 -4.56 7.46 -5.61
CA VAL A 84 -3.44 8.22 -5.05
C VAL A 84 -3.92 9.32 -4.10
N ALA A 85 -5.01 10.02 -4.44
CA ALA A 85 -5.64 11.01 -3.57
C ALA A 85 -6.06 10.40 -2.21
N ARG A 86 -6.71 9.23 -2.25
CA ARG A 86 -7.13 8.49 -1.04
C ARG A 86 -5.94 8.00 -0.23
N ALA A 87 -4.93 7.40 -0.88
CA ALA A 87 -3.71 6.92 -0.23
C ALA A 87 -2.95 8.06 0.48
N MET A 88 -2.91 9.25 -0.13
CA MET A 88 -2.27 10.43 0.46
C MET A 88 -3.17 11.26 1.40
N ARG A 89 -4.42 10.86 1.66
CA ARG A 89 -5.42 11.62 2.43
C ARG A 89 -5.61 13.08 1.96
N VAL A 90 -5.66 13.30 0.64
CA VAL A 90 -5.88 14.63 0.03
C VAL A 90 -6.99 14.62 -1.01
N GLY A 91 -7.48 15.82 -1.38
CA GLY A 91 -8.47 15.98 -2.44
C GLY A 91 -7.90 15.75 -3.84
N ARG A 92 -8.74 15.34 -4.79
CA ARG A 92 -8.39 15.19 -6.22
C ARG A 92 -7.80 16.49 -6.80
N SER A 93 -8.37 17.65 -6.44
CA SER A 93 -7.88 18.97 -6.87
C SER A 93 -6.44 19.22 -6.42
N THR A 94 -6.09 18.83 -5.19
CA THR A 94 -4.72 18.91 -4.66
C THR A 94 -3.77 18.04 -5.48
N ILE A 95 -4.17 16.82 -5.87
CA ILE A 95 -3.35 15.97 -6.75
C ILE A 95 -3.11 16.63 -8.10
N TYR A 96 -4.14 17.18 -8.76
CA TYR A 96 -3.97 17.82 -10.06
C TYR A 96 -3.10 19.09 -10.00
N GLN A 97 -3.23 19.89 -8.93
CA GLN A 97 -2.32 21.02 -8.69
C GLN A 97 -0.87 20.53 -8.52
N LEU A 98 -0.63 19.57 -7.63
CA LEU A 98 0.73 19.06 -7.38
C LEU A 98 1.33 18.34 -8.60
N LEU A 99 0.53 17.63 -9.41
CA LEU A 99 0.98 17.04 -10.68
C LEU A 99 1.38 18.10 -11.72
N THR A 100 0.77 19.28 -11.68
CA THR A 100 1.17 20.42 -12.52
C THR A 100 2.52 20.97 -12.09
N GLU A 101 2.75 21.07 -10.78
CA GLU A 101 4.03 21.52 -10.20
C GLU A 101 5.16 20.52 -10.46
N VAL A 102 4.93 19.21 -10.27
CA VAL A 102 5.91 18.14 -10.63
C VAL A 102 6.32 18.20 -12.11
N ARG A 103 5.45 18.69 -13.00
CA ARG A 103 5.78 18.89 -14.43
C ARG A 103 6.54 20.19 -14.72
N LYS A 104 6.49 21.17 -13.81
CA LYS A 104 7.22 22.45 -13.91
C LYS A 104 8.59 22.42 -13.21
N GLU A 105 8.74 21.61 -12.16
CA GLU A 105 9.99 21.47 -11.39
C GLU A 105 11.09 20.52 -11.95
N PRO A 106 10.96 19.76 -13.07
CA PRO A 106 11.99 18.76 -13.42
C PRO A 106 13.32 19.38 -13.89
N ALA A 107 13.38 20.70 -14.12
CA ALA A 107 14.56 21.42 -14.58
C ALA A 107 15.33 22.16 -13.46
N SER A 108 14.77 22.30 -12.24
CA SER A 108 15.28 23.25 -11.24
C SER A 108 16.00 22.63 -10.04
N HIS A 109 16.25 21.31 -10.04
CA HIS A 109 16.89 20.59 -8.93
C HIS A 109 18.08 19.73 -9.39
N ALA A 110 18.64 20.01 -10.58
CA ALA A 110 19.75 19.28 -11.17
C ALA A 110 21.06 20.11 -11.24
N ASP A 111 21.06 21.33 -10.72
CA ASP A 111 22.17 22.30 -10.80
C ASP A 111 22.55 22.81 -9.39
N ALA A 112 22.83 21.88 -8.46
CA ALA A 112 23.18 22.21 -7.07
C ALA A 112 23.97 21.09 -6.36
N SER A 113 25.03 20.56 -7.00
CA SER A 113 26.13 19.79 -6.38
C SER A 113 27.33 19.75 -7.31
#